data_AF-C3YDI5-F1
#
_entry.id   AF-C3YDI5-F1
#
_cell.length_a   1.000
_cell.length_b   1.000
_cell.length_c   1.000
_cell.angle_alpha   90.00
_cell.angle_beta   90.00
_cell.angle_gamma   90.00
#
_symmetry.space_group_name_H-M   'P 1'
#
loop_
_entity.id
_entity.type
_entity.pdbx_description
1 polymer ?
#
loop_
_entity_poly.entity_id
_entity_poly.type
_entity_poly.pdbx_seq_one_letter_code
_entity_poly.pdbx_strand_id
1 'polypeptide(L)'
;PTRKSRAYQPPPDLQDRLEGMAAEVRGGPTENWRNVSVENIRTKFQVLSRCYKEFGHEVPSTELANMKTFQDVLEFYKTAVVDSDVYNQLIEKDLPPNVNIQWDAYDHLVKKDS
;
A
#
# COMPACT_ATOMS: atom_id res chain seq x y z
N PRO A 1 18.27 11.04 -5.63
CA PRO A 1 17.26 10.13 -5.02
C PRO A 1 16.65 9.18 -6.07
N THR A 2 16.69 7.87 -5.83
CA THR A 2 16.09 6.85 -6.70
C THR A 2 14.57 6.79 -6.47
N ARG A 3 13.78 6.50 -7.52
CA ARG A 3 12.32 6.29 -7.37
C ARG A 3 12.10 5.02 -6.56
N LYS A 4 11.36 5.12 -5.45
CA LYS A 4 10.94 3.97 -4.65
C LYS A 4 9.77 3.29 -5.35
N SER A 5 9.80 1.96 -5.44
CA SER A 5 8.65 1.18 -5.89
C SER A 5 7.46 1.39 -4.95
N ARG A 6 6.25 1.35 -5.50
CA ARG A 6 4.99 1.40 -4.76
C ARG A 6 4.51 0.02 -4.31
N ALA A 7 5.27 -1.04 -4.62
CA ALA A 7 4.91 -2.38 -4.23
C ALA A 7 4.84 -2.47 -2.70
N TYR A 8 3.78 -3.10 -2.19
CA TYR A 8 3.53 -3.27 -0.78
C TYR A 8 3.06 -4.69 -0.51
N GLN A 9 3.66 -5.32 0.50
CA GLN A 9 3.27 -6.63 1.01
C GLN A 9 2.93 -6.49 2.50
N PRO A 10 1.74 -6.93 2.92
CA PRO A 10 1.33 -6.83 4.32
C PRO A 10 2.24 -7.71 5.19
N PRO A 11 2.78 -7.18 6.31
CA PRO A 11 3.57 -7.99 7.21
C PRO A 11 2.66 -8.95 8.00
N PRO A 12 3.17 -10.13 8.41
CA PRO A 12 2.36 -11.14 9.10
C PRO A 12 1.89 -10.69 10.49
N ASP A 13 2.64 -9.78 11.13
CA ASP A 13 2.38 -9.21 12.45
C ASP A 13 1.63 -7.86 12.37
N LEU A 14 1.01 -7.53 11.23
CA LEU A 14 0.26 -6.29 11.03
C LEU A 14 -0.81 -6.06 12.11
N GLN A 15 -1.55 -7.10 12.46
CA GLN A 15 -2.64 -7.00 13.44
C GLN A 15 -2.10 -6.69 14.84
N ASP A 16 -1.06 -7.39 15.28
CA ASP A 16 -0.48 -7.22 16.61
C ASP A 16 0.10 -5.82 16.79
N ARG A 17 0.76 -5.30 15.75
CA ARG A 17 1.31 -3.93 15.76
C ARG A 17 0.22 -2.86 15.82
N LEU A 18 -0.84 -3.02 15.02
CA LEU A 18 -1.97 -2.07 15.04
C LEU A 18 -2.75 -2.14 16.36
N GLU A 19 -2.89 -3.33 16.95
CA GLU A 19 -3.48 -3.50 18.27
C GLU A 19 -2.67 -2.77 19.35
N GLY A 20 -1.35 -2.89 19.34
CA GLY A 20 -0.45 -2.15 20.23
C GLY A 20 -0.61 -0.63 20.08
N MET A 21 -0.65 -0.13 18.83
CA MET A 21 -0.91 1.29 18.56
C MET A 21 -2.28 1.75 19.07
N ALA A 22 -3.32 0.93 18.90
CA ALA A 22 -4.67 1.23 19.38
C ALA A 22 -4.75 1.23 20.92
N ALA A 23 -3.98 0.39 21.59
CA ALA A 23 -3.86 0.39 23.05
C ALA A 23 -3.18 1.67 23.54
N GLU A 24 -2.10 2.11 22.88
CA GLU A 24 -1.41 3.36 23.21
C GLU A 24 -2.32 4.59 23.02
N VAL A 25 -3.07 4.65 21.91
CA VAL A 25 -3.99 5.76 21.60
C VAL A 25 -5.12 5.87 22.63
N ARG A 26 -5.68 4.74 23.07
CA ARG A 26 -6.73 4.71 24.10
C ARG A 26 -6.17 4.92 25.50
N GLY A 27 -4.91 4.55 25.74
CA GLY A 27 -4.30 4.49 27.07
C GLY A 27 -4.51 3.17 27.81
N GLY A 28 -4.78 2.07 27.10
CA GLY A 28 -4.88 0.73 27.69
C GLY A 28 -5.35 -0.36 26.72
N PRO A 29 -5.13 -1.65 27.08
CA PRO A 29 -5.60 -2.79 26.31
C PRO A 29 -7.12 -2.82 26.16
N THR A 30 -7.60 -3.42 25.09
CA THR A 30 -9.03 -3.65 24.88
C THR A 30 -9.22 -4.89 24.03
N GLU A 31 -10.42 -5.47 24.08
CA GLU A 31 -10.84 -6.48 23.11
C GLU A 31 -11.33 -5.83 21.79
N ASN A 32 -11.86 -4.60 21.84
CA ASN A 32 -12.48 -3.93 20.68
C ASN A 32 -11.56 -2.87 20.06
N TRP A 33 -10.29 -3.22 19.80
CA TRP A 33 -9.28 -2.25 19.36
C TRP A 33 -9.54 -1.73 17.95
N ARG A 34 -10.16 -2.57 17.10
CA ARG A 34 -10.56 -2.22 15.73
C ARG A 34 -11.53 -1.03 15.68
N ASN A 35 -12.39 -0.90 16.68
CA ASN A 35 -13.40 0.16 16.76
C ASN A 35 -12.87 1.47 17.37
N VAL A 36 -11.59 1.54 17.73
CA VAL A 36 -10.99 2.78 18.24
C VAL A 36 -11.03 3.83 17.14
N SER A 37 -11.59 4.99 17.48
CA SER A 37 -11.65 6.12 16.56
C SER A 37 -10.26 6.73 16.34
N VAL A 38 -9.95 6.98 15.07
CA VAL A 38 -8.81 7.77 14.59
C VAL A 38 -9.29 9.03 13.88
N GLU A 39 -10.51 9.51 14.15
CA GLU A 39 -11.05 10.72 13.49
C GLU A 39 -10.34 12.00 13.93
N ASN A 40 -9.82 12.04 15.17
CA ASN A 40 -9.06 13.20 15.66
C ASN A 40 -7.81 13.40 14.80
N ILE A 41 -7.66 14.59 14.20
CA ILE A 41 -6.59 14.89 13.24
C ILE A 41 -5.17 14.64 13.80
N ARG A 42 -4.93 14.92 15.08
CA ARG A 42 -3.61 14.71 15.71
C ARG A 42 -3.34 13.23 15.89
N THR A 43 -4.32 12.49 16.40
CA THR A 43 -4.24 11.03 16.56
C THR A 43 -4.08 10.35 15.21
N LYS A 44 -4.88 10.72 14.21
CA LYS A 44 -4.80 10.21 12.83
C LYS A 44 -3.39 10.41 12.28
N PHE A 45 -2.88 11.64 12.36
CA PHE A 45 -1.55 11.95 11.86
C PHE A 45 -0.47 11.10 12.56
N GLN A 46 -0.54 10.96 13.88
CA GLN A 46 0.42 10.17 14.66
C GLN A 46 0.38 8.68 14.27
N VAL A 47 -0.82 8.09 14.22
CA VAL A 47 -1.02 6.67 13.86
C VAL A 47 -0.52 6.40 12.45
N LEU A 48 -0.95 7.19 11.46
CA LEU A 48 -0.58 6.96 10.07
C LEU A 48 0.90 7.26 9.80
N SER A 49 1.49 8.25 10.48
CA SER A 49 2.95 8.49 10.41
C SER A 49 3.75 7.31 10.95
N ARG A 50 3.26 6.65 12.00
CA ARG A 50 3.88 5.44 12.53
C ARG A 50 3.70 4.26 11.59
N CYS A 51 2.50 4.07 11.04
CA CYS A 51 2.23 3.05 10.02
C CYS A 51 3.15 3.22 8.80
N TYR A 52 3.35 4.45 8.31
CA TYR A 52 4.28 4.73 7.22
C TYR A 52 5.72 4.35 7.57
N LYS A 53 6.18 4.64 8.80
CA LYS A 53 7.53 4.27 9.25
C LYS A 53 7.71 2.76 9.39
N GLU A 54 6.69 2.05 9.86
CA GLU A 54 6.76 0.60 10.12
C GLU A 54 6.52 -0.24 8.87
N PHE A 55 5.63 0.19 7.98
CA PHE A 55 5.17 -0.56 6.81
C PHE A 55 5.69 -0.01 5.47
N GLY A 56 6.20 1.22 5.46
CA GLY A 56 6.73 1.85 4.23
C GLY A 56 5.67 2.18 3.17
N HIS A 57 4.39 2.02 3.49
CA HIS A 57 3.28 2.24 2.56
C HIS A 57 2.50 3.51 2.92
N GLU A 58 2.48 4.45 1.96
CA GLU A 58 1.86 5.76 2.09
C GLU A 58 0.36 5.69 1.80
N VAL A 59 -0.43 6.37 2.62
CA VAL A 59 -1.89 6.44 2.47
C VAL A 59 -2.25 7.61 1.54
N PRO A 60 -2.94 7.38 0.41
CA PRO A 60 -3.42 8.45 -0.46
C PRO A 60 -4.42 9.37 0.23
N SER A 61 -4.48 10.64 -0.19
CA SER A 61 -5.41 11.64 0.39
C SER A 61 -6.88 11.23 0.35
N THR A 62 -7.30 10.46 -0.66
CA THR A 62 -8.66 9.93 -0.78
C THR A 62 -8.97 8.93 0.35
N GLU A 63 -8.01 8.06 0.67
CA GLU A 63 -8.15 7.08 1.75
C GLU A 63 -8.08 7.72 3.14
N LEU A 64 -7.27 8.78 3.30
CA LEU A 64 -7.18 9.54 4.56
C LEU A 64 -8.55 10.07 5.03
N ALA A 65 -9.40 10.50 4.09
CA ALA A 65 -10.74 10.99 4.37
C ALA A 65 -11.70 9.88 4.82
N ASN A 66 -11.50 8.66 4.32
CA ASN A 66 -12.35 7.50 4.60
C ASN A 66 -11.98 6.79 5.90
N MET A 67 -10.72 6.90 6.36
CA MET A 67 -10.27 6.26 7.60
C MET A 67 -10.84 6.94 8.86
N LYS A 68 -11.70 6.25 9.58
CA LYS A 68 -12.32 6.73 10.83
C LYS A 68 -11.94 5.88 12.04
N THR A 69 -11.62 4.61 11.82
CA THR A 69 -11.33 3.62 12.86
C THR A 69 -10.05 2.84 12.53
N PHE A 70 -9.52 2.13 13.52
CA PHE A 70 -8.41 1.18 13.30
C PHE A 70 -8.80 0.02 12.37
N GLN A 71 -10.09 -0.31 12.26
CA GLN A 71 -10.58 -1.26 11.26
C GLN A 71 -10.30 -0.78 9.83
N ASP A 72 -10.60 0.49 9.53
CA ASP A 72 -10.37 1.06 8.19
C ASP A 72 -8.86 1.06 7.86
N VAL A 73 -8.02 1.39 8.85
CA VAL A 73 -6.55 1.33 8.70
C VAL A 73 -6.09 -0.11 8.45
N LEU A 74 -6.64 -1.07 9.18
CA LEU A 74 -6.31 -2.48 9.02
C LEU A 74 -6.71 -3.00 7.63
N GLU A 75 -7.88 -2.65 7.13
CA GLU A 75 -8.36 -3.05 5.81
C GLU A 75 -7.45 -2.50 4.70
N PHE A 76 -7.04 -1.23 4.81
CA PHE A 76 -6.10 -0.63 3.88
C PHE A 76 -4.75 -1.36 3.87
N TYR A 77 -4.11 -1.52 5.03
CA TYR A 77 -2.79 -2.17 5.11
C TYR A 77 -2.83 -3.70 4.95
N LYS A 78 -4.00 -4.35 4.93
CA LYS A 78 -4.12 -5.76 4.55
C LYS A 78 -4.04 -5.97 3.05
N THR A 79 -4.30 -4.94 2.26
CA THR A 79 -4.36 -5.05 0.80
C THR A 79 -2.96 -4.93 0.20
N ALA A 80 -2.46 -6.01 -0.40
CA ALA A 80 -1.17 -5.99 -1.10
C ALA A 80 -1.26 -5.14 -2.37
N VAL A 81 -0.18 -4.43 -2.68
CA VAL A 81 -0.06 -3.62 -3.90
C VAL A 81 1.09 -4.17 -4.73
N VAL A 82 0.83 -4.51 -5.98
CA VAL A 82 1.86 -4.94 -6.93
C VAL A 82 2.16 -3.78 -7.86
N ASP A 83 3.41 -3.34 -7.87
CA ASP A 83 3.93 -2.27 -8.75
C ASP A 83 4.54 -2.88 -10.02
N SER A 84 3.78 -3.78 -10.65
CA SER A 84 4.13 -4.43 -11.91
C SER A 84 3.30 -3.83 -13.04
N ASP A 85 3.96 -3.46 -14.13
CA ASP A 85 3.26 -3.12 -15.37
C ASP A 85 2.39 -4.30 -15.85
N VAL A 86 1.28 -4.00 -16.53
CA VAL A 86 0.33 -4.97 -17.10
C VAL A 86 1.04 -6.00 -17.97
N TYR A 87 2.10 -5.59 -18.67
CA TYR A 87 2.90 -6.50 -19.50
C TYR A 87 3.70 -7.50 -18.67
N ASN A 88 4.38 -7.05 -17.61
CA ASN A 88 5.10 -7.95 -16.71
C ASN A 88 4.14 -8.94 -16.05
N GLN A 89 2.97 -8.47 -15.62
CA GLN A 89 1.89 -9.33 -15.10
C GLN A 89 1.38 -10.34 -16.12
N LEU A 90 1.44 -10.03 -17.42
CA LEU A 90 0.95 -10.88 -18.50
C LEU A 90 1.96 -11.96 -18.87
N ILE A 91 3.26 -11.65 -18.87
CA ILE A 91 4.33 -12.65 -19.09
C ILE A 91 4.45 -13.62 -17.92
N GLU A 92 4.23 -13.15 -16.70
CA GLU A 92 4.28 -14.01 -15.49
C GLU A 92 3.16 -15.07 -15.45
N LYS A 93 2.14 -14.96 -16.32
CA LYS A 93 1.07 -15.96 -16.43
C LYS A 93 1.49 -17.09 -17.36
N ASP A 94 0.94 -18.29 -17.12
CA ASP A 94 1.07 -19.43 -18.03
C ASP A 94 0.39 -19.11 -19.38
N LEU A 95 1.18 -18.59 -20.32
CA LEU A 95 0.71 -18.24 -21.65
C LEU A 95 0.43 -19.52 -22.46
N PRO A 96 -0.65 -19.56 -23.25
CA PRO A 96 -0.90 -20.64 -24.19
C PRO A 96 0.28 -20.80 -25.17
N PRO A 97 0.58 -22.03 -25.63
CA PRO A 97 1.75 -22.32 -26.48
C PRO A 97 1.71 -21.62 -27.85
N ASN A 98 0.57 -21.08 -28.25
CA ASN A 98 0.37 -20.33 -29.49
C ASN A 98 0.40 -18.80 -29.31
N VAL A 99 0.73 -18.30 -28.12
CA VAL A 99 0.81 -16.86 -27.82
C VAL A 99 2.26 -16.45 -27.64
N ASN A 100 2.72 -15.54 -28.50
CA ASN A 100 4.03 -14.90 -28.38
C ASN A 100 3.82 -13.39 -28.26
N ILE A 101 4.33 -12.79 -27.19
CA ILE A 101 4.19 -11.36 -26.91
C ILE A 101 5.57 -10.72 -27.00
N GLN A 102 5.73 -9.72 -27.87
CA GLN A 102 6.98 -9.00 -28.07
C GLN A 102 6.83 -7.55 -27.60
N TRP A 103 7.84 -7.04 -26.89
CA TRP A 103 7.90 -5.66 -26.43
C TRP A 103 8.63 -4.79 -27.46
N ASP A 104 7.88 -4.19 -28.38
CA ASP A 104 8.41 -3.17 -29.30
C ASP A 104 8.28 -1.79 -28.66
N ALA A 105 9.33 -1.35 -27.98
CA ALA A 105 9.47 0.04 -27.57
C ALA A 105 9.75 0.88 -28.84
N TYR A 106 8.71 1.48 -29.43
CA TYR A 106 8.90 2.48 -30.48
C TYR A 106 9.60 3.71 -29.89
N ASP A 107 10.92 3.74 -29.95
CA ASP A 107 11.72 4.91 -29.62
C ASP A 107 11.56 5.94 -30.74
N HIS A 108 10.70 6.94 -30.54
CA HIS A 108 10.35 7.96 -31.55
C HIS A 108 11.45 9.03 -31.71
N LEU A 109 12.70 8.73 -31.36
CA LEU A 109 13.82 9.68 -31.42
C LEU A 109 14.90 9.37 -32.46
N VAL A 110 14.75 8.36 -33.31
CA VAL A 110 15.68 8.14 -34.43
C VAL A 110 14.96 8.30 -35.77
N LYS A 111 14.90 9.55 -36.24
CA LYS A 111 15.10 9.97 -37.65
C LYS A 111 14.77 11.45 -37.79
N LYS A 112 15.68 12.30 -37.30
CA LYS A 112 15.96 13.59 -37.93
C LYS A 112 17.40 13.50 -38.38
N ASP A 113 17.58 13.29 -39.68
CA ASP A 113 18.73 13.60 -40.52
C ASP A 113 18.77 12.63 -41.70
N SER A 114 18.11 13.03 -42.79
CA SER A 114 18.45 12.68 -44.17
C SER A 114 17.89 13.75 -45.10
#